data_AF-A0A7V3RHW3-F1
#
_entry.id   AF-A0A7V3RHW3-F1
#
_cell.length_a   1.000
_cell.length_b   1.000
_cell.length_c   1.000
_cell.angle_alpha   90.00
_cell.angle_beta   90.00
_cell.angle_gamma   90.00
#
_symmetry.space_group_name_H-M   'P 1'
#
loop_
_entity.id
_entity.type
_entity.pdbx_description
1 polymer ?
#
loop_
_entity_poly.entity_id
_entity_poly.type
_entity_poly.pdbx_seq_one_letter_code
_entity_poly.pdbx_strand_id
1 'polypeptide(L)'
;MNMKKWLFCPVCKGNLEEKETFIRCKACGWHFYHNPLPSVAILGVNEQDEILLVKRGIEPDKGRWALPSGFIEVGETPEEAVLRELKEETGLKGRIINLIGVYMEKTKVYGDVLLMGYRIEITGGVLRPGSDTVDVRFFPKNRLPQIPFSSHRTIINQGLTRPTSPIYVEVLKSKITEAIITDTVLFYKGSMGIDAKIMEVANIKPGEKVHVLNYDNGERLETYAIAEKPNSRKFVLYGPASLKGKKGQRLCILSYALVPQDYTIHFKPRIVLLDTKNCIKKVK
;
A
#
# COMPACT_ATOMS: atom_id res chain seq x y z
N MET A 1 29.37 7.99 21.27
CA MET A 1 28.97 9.19 22.04
C MET A 1 27.75 8.80 22.86
N ASN A 2 27.78 8.96 24.18
CA ASN A 2 26.72 8.50 25.09
C ASN A 2 25.36 9.06 24.64
N MET A 3 24.38 8.19 24.38
CA MET A 3 22.96 8.60 24.39
C MET A 3 22.74 9.40 25.68
N LYS A 4 22.10 10.57 25.59
CA LYS A 4 21.77 11.37 26.78
C LYS A 4 21.00 10.47 27.75
N LYS A 5 21.67 10.03 28.81
CA LYS A 5 21.07 9.18 29.83
C LYS A 5 20.17 10.08 30.67
N TRP A 6 18.87 9.80 30.66
CA TRP A 6 17.93 10.53 31.50
C TRP A 6 18.21 10.18 32.97
N LEU A 7 18.68 11.15 33.75
CA LEU A 7 19.00 10.93 35.16
C LEU A 7 17.74 11.01 36.05
N PHE A 8 16.79 11.88 35.70
CA PHE A 8 15.55 12.12 36.45
C PHE A 8 14.38 12.38 35.51
N CYS A 9 13.16 12.15 36.00
CA CYS A 9 11.93 12.46 35.25
C CYS A 9 11.86 13.96 34.93
N PRO A 10 11.68 14.37 33.66
CA PRO A 10 11.59 15.79 33.30
C PRO A 10 10.33 16.48 33.82
N VAL A 11 9.31 15.70 34.23
CA VAL A 11 8.04 16.23 34.74
C VAL A 11 8.07 16.43 36.25
N CYS A 12 8.47 15.41 37.01
CA CYS A 12 8.36 15.42 38.48
C CYS A 12 9.70 15.26 39.22
N LYS A 13 10.82 15.15 38.50
CA LYS A 13 12.17 14.88 39.05
C LYS A 13 12.32 13.53 39.78
N GLY A 14 11.30 12.67 39.74
CA GLY A 14 11.33 11.34 40.33
C GLY A 14 12.22 10.35 39.57
N ASN A 15 12.46 9.20 40.20
CA ASN A 15 13.28 8.13 39.64
C ASN A 15 12.66 7.51 38.38
N LEU A 16 13.54 7.11 37.46
CA LEU A 16 13.19 6.49 36.19
C LEU A 16 13.48 4.99 36.21
N GLU A 17 12.62 4.21 35.58
CA GLU A 17 12.86 2.82 35.19
C GLU A 17 13.17 2.79 33.70
N GLU A 18 14.38 2.35 33.36
CA GLU A 18 14.84 2.22 31.98
C GLU A 18 14.66 0.77 31.52
N LYS A 19 14.02 0.58 30.37
CA LYS A 19 13.88 -0.67 29.62
C LYS A 19 14.52 -0.47 28.24
N GLU A 20 14.69 -1.56 27.50
CA GLU A 20 15.33 -1.52 26.17
C GLU A 20 14.62 -0.57 25.19
N THR A 21 13.29 -0.49 25.22
CA THR A 21 12.49 0.28 24.25
C THR A 21 11.82 1.54 24.83
N PHE A 22 11.84 1.72 26.15
CA PHE A 22 11.22 2.89 26.79
C PHE A 22 11.79 3.19 28.17
N ILE A 23 11.55 4.41 28.63
CA ILE A 23 11.81 4.90 29.98
C ILE A 23 10.47 5.28 30.61
N ARG A 24 10.26 4.89 31.87
CA ARG A 24 9.04 5.22 32.63
C ARG A 24 9.38 5.83 33.99
N CYS A 25 8.67 6.89 34.38
CA CYS A 25 8.71 7.38 35.75
C CYS A 25 7.75 6.58 36.64
N LYS A 26 8.28 5.99 37.72
CA LYS A 26 7.47 5.25 38.71
C LYS A 26 6.56 6.14 39.57
N ALA A 27 6.90 7.42 39.72
CA ALA A 27 6.17 8.36 40.58
C ALA A 27 4.96 9.00 39.89
N CYS A 28 5.14 9.55 38.68
CA CYS A 28 4.05 10.26 37.97
C CYS A 28 3.53 9.54 36.73
N GLY A 29 4.11 8.39 36.37
CA GLY A 29 3.66 7.61 35.20
C GLY A 29 4.04 8.22 33.84
N TRP A 30 4.95 9.19 33.78
CA TRP A 30 5.48 9.69 32.49
C TRP A 30 6.21 8.58 31.73
N HIS A 31 6.06 8.52 30.40
CA HIS A 31 6.68 7.54 29.52
C HIS A 31 7.42 8.24 28.38
N PHE A 32 8.60 7.72 28.03
CA PHE A 32 9.38 8.11 26.85
C PHE A 32 9.76 6.86 26.07
N TYR A 33 9.49 6.84 24.78
CA TYR A 33 9.80 5.71 23.92
C TYR A 33 11.09 5.98 23.13
N HIS A 34 11.95 4.97 23.04
CA HIS A 34 13.09 4.99 22.12
C HIS A 34 12.60 4.66 20.71
N ASN A 35 12.09 5.67 20.01
CA ASN A 35 11.62 5.55 18.64
C ASN A 35 12.75 5.84 17.65
N PRO A 36 12.74 5.20 16.47
CA PRO A 36 13.65 5.57 15.39
C PRO A 36 13.38 7.01 14.94
N LEU A 37 14.43 7.72 14.54
CA LEU A 37 14.27 9.08 14.01
C LEU A 37 13.70 9.05 12.59
N PRO A 38 12.65 9.81 12.29
CA PRO A 38 12.05 9.85 10.96
C PRO A 38 12.89 10.72 10.01
N SER A 39 13.14 10.20 8.80
CA SER A 39 13.90 10.88 7.75
C SER A 39 13.33 10.54 6.37
N VAL A 40 13.59 11.38 5.39
CA VAL A 40 13.20 11.20 3.99
C VAL A 40 14.43 11.07 3.11
N ALA A 41 14.31 10.33 2.00
CA ALA A 41 15.33 10.25 0.95
C ALA A 41 14.70 10.45 -0.43
N ILE A 42 15.44 11.14 -1.30
CA ILE A 42 14.95 11.63 -2.58
C ILE A 42 15.57 10.83 -3.72
N LEU A 43 14.76 10.05 -4.43
CA LEU A 43 15.12 9.57 -5.77
C LEU A 43 14.61 10.58 -6.80
N GLY A 44 15.41 11.63 -7.03
CA GLY A 44 15.15 12.64 -8.06
C GLY A 44 15.62 12.14 -9.43
N VAL A 45 14.76 12.23 -10.44
CA VAL A 45 15.11 11.91 -11.83
C VAL A 45 14.86 13.10 -12.75
N ASN A 46 15.80 13.37 -13.65
CA ASN A 46 15.63 14.38 -14.71
C ASN A 46 14.95 13.76 -15.97
N GLU A 47 14.72 14.58 -16.99
CA GLU A 47 14.11 14.16 -18.26
C GLU A 47 14.98 13.15 -19.03
N GLN A 48 16.29 13.12 -18.77
CA GLN A 48 17.24 12.17 -19.34
C GLN A 48 17.32 10.86 -18.54
N ASP A 49 16.42 10.69 -17.55
CA ASP A 49 16.33 9.50 -16.71
C ASP A 49 17.61 9.26 -15.87
N GLU A 50 18.33 10.33 -15.55
CA GLU A 50 19.52 10.32 -14.68
C GLU A 50 19.13 10.59 -13.23
N ILE A 51 19.87 10.01 -12.29
CA ILE A 51 19.59 10.07 -10.85
C ILE A 51 20.35 11.23 -10.21
N LEU A 52 19.63 12.06 -9.47
CA LEU A 52 20.18 13.11 -8.63
C LEU A 52 20.89 12.52 -7.41
N LEU A 53 22.17 12.86 -7.22
CA LEU A 53 22.94 12.53 -6.03
C LEU A 53 23.61 13.77 -5.46
N VAL A 54 23.79 13.78 -4.14
CA VAL A 54 24.57 14.77 -3.41
C VAL A 54 25.84 14.13 -2.88
N LYS A 55 26.93 14.90 -2.86
CA LYS A 55 28.19 14.52 -2.23
C LYS A 55 28.23 15.12 -0.83
N ARG A 56 28.35 14.26 0.17
CA ARG A 56 28.21 14.64 1.59
C ARG A 56 29.40 15.47 2.05
N GLY A 57 29.13 16.62 2.69
CA GLY A 57 30.15 17.47 3.34
C GLY A 57 30.43 17.11 4.80
N ILE A 58 29.55 16.30 5.40
CA ILE A 58 29.55 15.94 6.82
C ILE A 58 29.61 14.43 7.04
N GLU A 59 30.03 14.01 8.23
CA GLU A 59 29.95 12.60 8.66
C GLU A 59 28.50 12.18 8.95
N PRO A 60 28.14 10.89 8.83
CA PRO A 60 28.97 9.77 8.36
C PRO A 60 29.29 9.85 6.86
N ASP A 61 30.39 9.22 6.44
CA ASP A 61 30.77 9.00 5.03
C ASP A 61 31.03 10.29 4.23
N LYS A 62 31.72 11.25 4.86
CA LYS A 62 32.11 12.51 4.22
C LYS A 62 32.83 12.25 2.89
N GLY A 63 32.45 12.99 1.85
CA GLY A 63 33.00 12.89 0.50
C GLY A 63 32.42 11.77 -0.37
N ARG A 64 31.51 10.94 0.16
CA ARG A 64 30.77 9.93 -0.62
C ARG A 64 29.49 10.51 -1.21
N TRP A 65 29.01 9.87 -2.28
CA TRP A 65 27.75 10.21 -2.94
C TRP A 65 26.59 9.45 -2.32
N ALA A 66 25.46 10.11 -2.16
CA ALA A 66 24.24 9.56 -1.59
C ALA A 66 23.00 10.20 -2.25
N LEU A 67 21.82 9.59 -2.08
CA LEU A 67 20.57 10.30 -2.32
C LEU A 67 20.52 11.54 -1.41
N PRO A 68 19.96 12.66 -1.89
CA PRO A 68 19.59 13.75 -1.01
C PRO A 68 18.62 13.27 0.06
N SER A 69 18.81 13.69 1.31
CA SER A 69 18.07 13.14 2.45
C SER A 69 18.22 14.01 3.70
N GLY A 70 17.16 14.09 4.50
CA GLY A 70 17.23 14.77 5.79
C GLY A 70 16.11 14.38 6.75
N PHE A 71 16.18 14.90 7.97
CA PHE A 71 15.22 14.57 9.02
C PHE A 71 13.92 15.36 8.85
N ILE A 72 12.81 14.75 9.24
CA ILE A 72 11.51 15.45 9.27
C ILE A 72 11.49 16.38 10.48
N GLU A 73 11.16 17.65 10.25
CA GLU A 73 11.05 18.64 11.32
C GLU A 73 9.71 18.56 12.06
N VAL A 74 9.66 19.14 13.26
CA VAL A 74 8.44 19.16 14.07
C VAL A 74 7.37 19.99 13.38
N GLY A 75 6.20 19.38 13.16
CA GLY A 75 5.06 20.02 12.50
C GLY A 75 5.05 19.89 10.97
N GLU A 76 6.07 19.23 10.41
CA GLU A 76 6.20 18.98 8.98
C GLU A 76 5.68 17.57 8.60
N THR A 77 5.03 17.45 7.44
CA THR A 77 4.72 16.16 6.81
C THR A 77 5.95 15.58 6.08
N PRO A 78 6.03 14.26 5.86
CA PRO A 78 7.09 13.68 5.04
C PRO A 78 7.18 14.29 3.62
N GLU A 79 6.04 14.65 3.03
CA GLU A 79 5.93 15.29 1.72
C GLU A 79 6.46 16.73 1.72
N GLU A 80 6.28 17.48 2.81
CA GLU A 80 6.89 18.80 2.96
C GLU A 80 8.40 18.68 3.15
N ALA A 81 8.84 17.74 4.01
CA ALA A 81 10.25 17.48 4.29
C ALA A 81 11.02 17.11 3.02
N VAL A 82 10.47 16.23 2.18
CA VAL A 82 11.16 15.80 0.96
C VAL A 82 11.33 16.96 -0.04
N LEU A 83 10.38 17.90 -0.11
CA LEU A 83 10.47 19.05 -1.00
C LEU A 83 11.39 20.15 -0.43
N ARG A 84 11.39 20.33 0.90
CA ARG A 84 12.33 21.22 1.61
C ARG A 84 13.77 20.74 1.41
N GLU A 85 14.06 19.47 1.74
CA GLU A 85 15.39 18.87 1.60
C GLU A 85 15.89 18.90 0.16
N LEU A 86 15.03 18.63 -0.83
CA LEU A 86 15.38 18.76 -2.24
C LEU A 86 15.88 20.19 -2.55
N LYS A 87 15.14 21.20 -2.09
CA LYS A 87 15.49 22.60 -2.35
C LYS A 87 16.74 23.03 -1.58
N GLU A 88 16.87 22.62 -0.32
CA GLU A 88 17.97 22.99 0.57
C GLU A 88 19.28 22.34 0.16
N GLU A 89 19.30 21.05 -0.20
CA GLU A 89 20.54 20.36 -0.56
C GLU A 89 20.95 20.55 -2.02
N THR A 90 20.00 20.81 -2.93
CA THR A 90 20.27 20.77 -4.39
C THR A 90 19.88 22.02 -5.16
N GLY A 91 19.14 22.94 -4.54
CA GLY A 91 18.59 24.13 -5.21
C GLY A 91 17.46 23.83 -6.22
N LEU A 92 17.06 22.57 -6.35
CA LEU A 92 16.02 22.14 -7.28
C LEU A 92 14.62 22.22 -6.67
N LYS A 93 13.62 22.20 -7.55
CA LYS A 93 12.21 22.02 -7.23
C LYS A 93 11.71 20.77 -7.96
N GLY A 94 10.74 20.10 -7.37
CA GLY A 94 10.20 18.88 -7.94
C GLY A 94 8.77 18.63 -7.54
N ARG A 95 8.19 17.61 -8.17
CA ARG A 95 6.85 17.09 -7.90
C ARG A 95 6.97 15.65 -7.42
N ILE A 96 6.30 15.33 -6.32
CA ILE A 96 6.26 13.98 -5.78
C ILE A 96 5.44 13.10 -6.73
N ILE A 97 6.03 11.99 -7.17
CA ILE A 97 5.35 10.99 -8.00
C ILE A 97 4.70 9.94 -7.09
N ASN A 98 5.48 9.33 -6.20
CA ASN A 98 5.00 8.33 -5.25
C ASN A 98 6.02 8.08 -4.13
N LEU A 99 5.54 7.52 -3.01
CA LEU A 99 6.38 6.84 -2.03
C LEU A 99 6.90 5.54 -2.65
N ILE A 100 8.22 5.34 -2.62
CA ILE A 100 8.88 4.10 -3.06
C ILE A 100 8.76 3.07 -1.94
N GLY A 101 9.02 3.45 -0.70
CA GLY A 101 8.92 2.55 0.45
C GLY A 101 9.45 3.16 1.75
N VAL A 102 9.38 2.36 2.82
CA VAL A 102 9.87 2.71 4.16
C VAL A 102 10.95 1.71 4.56
N TYR A 103 12.08 2.21 5.05
CA TYR A 103 13.28 1.42 5.31
C TYR A 103 13.85 1.76 6.69
N MET A 104 14.57 0.80 7.27
CA MET A 104 15.35 1.02 8.47
C MET A 104 16.83 1.15 8.09
N GLU A 105 17.47 2.25 8.51
CA GLU A 105 18.91 2.45 8.38
C GLU A 105 19.54 2.56 9.78
N LYS A 106 20.54 1.72 10.05
CA LYS A 106 21.30 1.78 11.31
C LYS A 106 22.50 2.68 11.14
N THR A 107 22.48 3.83 11.81
CA THR A 107 23.56 4.80 11.77
C THR A 107 24.39 4.74 13.05
N LYS A 108 25.69 5.02 12.95
CA LYS A 108 26.57 5.09 14.12
C LYS A 108 26.27 6.27 15.05
N VAL A 109 25.67 7.33 14.49
CA VAL A 109 25.43 8.61 15.18
C VAL A 109 24.06 8.64 15.84
N TYR A 110 23.02 8.25 15.11
CA TYR A 110 21.62 8.39 15.53
C TYR A 110 20.97 7.05 15.93
N GLY A 111 21.65 5.93 15.74
CA GLY A 111 21.05 4.61 15.92
C GLY A 111 20.08 4.30 14.78
N ASP A 112 18.88 3.86 15.13
CA ASP A 112 17.83 3.47 14.21
C ASP A 112 17.16 4.70 13.56
N VAL A 113 17.23 4.79 12.23
CA VAL A 113 16.58 5.84 11.42
C VAL A 113 15.52 5.19 10.53
N LEU A 114 14.28 5.69 10.62
CA LEU A 114 13.17 5.30 9.76
C LEU A 114 13.18 6.18 8.51
N LEU A 115 13.68 5.65 7.41
CA LEU A 115 13.89 6.37 6.16
C LEU A 115 12.74 6.11 5.18
N MET A 116 12.08 7.16 4.71
CA MET A 116 11.00 7.12 3.72
C MET A 116 11.53 7.58 2.37
N GLY A 117 11.61 6.66 1.39
CA GLY A 117 12.14 6.95 0.06
C GLY A 117 11.04 7.41 -0.89
N TYR A 118 11.19 8.58 -1.51
CA TYR A 118 10.23 9.14 -2.47
C TYR A 118 10.83 9.28 -3.86
N ARG A 119 10.02 9.03 -4.88
CA ARG A 119 10.37 9.35 -6.27
C ARG A 119 9.90 10.76 -6.60
N ILE A 120 10.83 11.60 -7.06
CA ILE A 120 10.57 12.99 -7.41
C ILE A 120 10.90 13.22 -8.88
N GLU A 121 9.97 13.84 -9.59
CA GLU A 121 10.23 14.42 -10.91
C GLU A 121 10.76 15.84 -10.71
N ILE A 122 11.89 16.16 -11.34
CA ILE A 122 12.46 17.51 -11.27
C ILE A 122 11.70 18.44 -12.21
N THR A 123 11.13 19.52 -11.67
CA THR A 123 10.26 20.45 -12.41
C THR A 123 10.89 21.84 -12.59
N GLY A 124 12.03 22.10 -11.94
CA GLY A 124 12.78 23.34 -12.12
C GLY A 124 13.79 23.60 -11.01
N GLY A 125 14.23 24.85 -10.88
CA GLY A 125 15.30 25.26 -9.96
C GLY A 125 16.68 25.31 -10.64
N VAL A 126 17.70 25.61 -9.85
CA VAL A 126 19.09 25.72 -10.34
C VAL A 126 19.93 24.76 -9.53
N LEU A 127 20.53 23.80 -10.21
CA LEU A 127 21.37 22.78 -9.61
C LEU A 127 22.58 23.43 -8.93
N ARG A 128 22.61 23.38 -7.60
CA ARG A 128 23.72 23.90 -6.80
C ARG A 128 23.77 23.18 -5.45
N PRO A 129 24.96 22.90 -4.91
CA PRO A 129 25.05 22.34 -3.58
C PRO A 129 24.52 23.34 -2.55
N GLY A 130 23.81 22.84 -1.55
CA GLY A 130 23.38 23.62 -0.39
C GLY A 130 23.88 23.05 0.94
N SER A 131 23.10 23.22 2.01
CA SER A 131 23.58 23.48 3.39
C SER A 131 24.57 22.49 4.01
N ASP A 132 24.64 21.23 3.58
CA ASP A 132 25.65 20.26 4.05
C ASP A 132 26.25 19.39 2.92
N THR A 133 26.13 19.87 1.68
CA THR A 133 26.58 19.17 0.48
C THR A 133 27.76 19.89 -0.16
N VAL A 134 28.74 19.14 -0.64
CA VAL A 134 29.93 19.71 -1.31
C VAL A 134 29.82 19.69 -2.83
N ASP A 135 28.91 18.88 -3.37
CA ASP A 135 28.68 18.73 -4.80
C ASP A 135 27.30 18.11 -5.01
N VAL A 136 26.68 18.37 -6.17
CA VAL A 136 25.38 17.80 -6.55
C VAL A 136 25.35 17.60 -8.05
N ARG A 137 25.01 16.39 -8.49
CA ARG A 137 25.07 15.99 -9.90
C ARG A 137 24.02 14.96 -10.25
N PHE A 138 23.67 14.92 -11.53
CA PHE A 138 22.94 13.82 -12.13
C PHE A 138 23.91 12.73 -12.61
N PHE A 139 23.54 11.47 -12.40
CA PHE A 139 24.30 10.31 -12.82
C PHE A 139 23.42 9.37 -13.65
N PRO A 140 23.91 8.88 -14.81
CA PRO A 140 23.23 7.82 -15.55
C PRO A 140 23.03 6.58 -14.67
N LYS A 141 21.87 5.93 -14.79
CA LYS A 141 21.50 4.73 -14.01
C LYS A 141 22.52 3.59 -14.11
N ASN A 142 23.21 3.49 -15.25
CA ASN A 142 24.22 2.47 -15.53
C ASN A 142 25.65 2.87 -15.08
N ARG A 143 25.82 4.08 -14.51
CA ARG A 143 27.13 4.61 -14.09
C ARG A 143 27.00 5.37 -12.75
N LEU A 144 26.36 4.73 -11.77
CA LEU A 144 26.27 5.27 -10.42
C LEU A 144 27.61 5.13 -9.68
N PRO A 145 28.02 6.14 -8.88
CA PRO A 145 29.16 6.03 -7.99
C PRO A 145 28.87 5.03 -6.85
N GLN A 146 29.88 4.74 -6.02
CA GLN A 146 29.66 3.95 -4.81
C GLN A 146 28.77 4.71 -3.81
N ILE A 147 27.65 4.08 -3.45
CA ILE A 147 26.67 4.60 -2.48
C ILE A 147 26.84 3.87 -1.15
N PRO A 148 27.19 4.57 -0.05
CA PRO A 148 27.56 3.92 1.21
C PRO A 148 26.37 3.30 1.94
N PHE A 149 25.21 3.98 1.95
CA PHE A 149 24.02 3.52 2.68
C PHE A 149 23.30 2.38 1.96
N SER A 150 22.95 1.33 2.70
CA SER A 150 22.19 0.19 2.16
C SER A 150 20.77 0.58 1.76
N SER A 151 20.09 1.40 2.57
CA SER A 151 18.75 1.89 2.27
C SER A 151 18.72 2.68 0.95
N HIS A 152 19.70 3.55 0.70
CA HIS A 152 19.77 4.34 -0.53
C HIS A 152 19.90 3.46 -1.79
N ARG A 153 20.74 2.42 -1.72
CA ARG A 153 20.86 1.43 -2.80
C ARG A 153 19.54 0.70 -3.05
N THR A 154 18.86 0.29 -1.99
CA THR A 154 17.54 -0.36 -2.09
C THR A 154 16.49 0.57 -2.68
N ILE A 155 16.45 1.84 -2.26
CA ILE A 155 15.54 2.88 -2.78
C ILE A 155 15.76 3.07 -4.27
N ILE A 156 17.01 3.22 -4.71
CA ILE A 156 17.34 3.33 -6.14
C ILE A 156 16.87 2.10 -6.88
N ASN A 157 17.27 0.89 -6.46
CA ASN A 157 16.90 -0.35 -7.16
C ASN A 157 15.38 -0.54 -7.25
N GLN A 158 14.63 -0.25 -6.19
CA GLN A 158 13.16 -0.37 -6.19
C GLN A 158 12.50 0.74 -6.98
N GLY A 159 12.97 1.99 -6.89
CA GLY A 159 12.42 3.12 -7.63
C GLY A 159 12.71 3.06 -9.13
N LEU A 160 13.77 2.34 -9.54
CA LEU A 160 14.09 2.07 -10.94
C LEU A 160 13.30 0.90 -11.53
N THR A 161 12.97 -0.12 -10.73
CA THR A 161 12.30 -1.35 -11.19
C THR A 161 10.79 -1.31 -11.04
N ARG A 162 10.25 -0.52 -10.10
CA ARG A 162 8.80 -0.35 -9.96
C ARG A 162 8.28 0.55 -11.09
N PRO A 163 7.28 0.10 -11.86
CA PRO A 163 6.62 0.98 -12.82
C PRO A 163 6.04 2.19 -12.07
N THR A 164 6.12 3.37 -12.70
CA THR A 164 5.63 4.66 -12.16
C THR A 164 4.13 4.67 -11.86
N SER A 165 3.41 3.65 -12.34
CA SER A 165 2.03 3.37 -11.99
C SER A 165 1.92 1.91 -11.57
N PRO A 166 1.27 1.60 -10.44
CA PRO A 166 1.02 0.22 -10.07
C PRO A 166 0.23 -0.46 -11.19
N ILE A 167 0.73 -1.59 -11.68
CA ILE A 167 -0.01 -2.45 -12.60
C ILE A 167 -1.11 -3.09 -11.78
N TYR A 168 -2.37 -2.90 -12.19
CA TYR A 168 -3.51 -3.56 -11.58
C TYR A 168 -3.93 -4.77 -12.39
N VAL A 169 -4.39 -5.81 -11.70
CA VAL A 169 -4.97 -7.01 -12.30
C VAL A 169 -6.31 -7.33 -11.64
N GLU A 170 -7.23 -7.89 -12.40
CA GLU A 170 -8.49 -8.42 -11.84
C GLU A 170 -8.24 -9.82 -11.27
N VAL A 171 -8.46 -9.98 -9.97
CA VAL A 171 -8.36 -11.27 -9.27
C VAL A 171 -9.73 -11.72 -8.79
N LEU A 172 -9.93 -13.04 -8.70
CA LEU A 172 -11.16 -13.61 -8.14
C LEU A 172 -11.30 -13.15 -6.69
N LYS A 173 -12.33 -12.38 -6.39
CA LYS A 173 -12.68 -11.87 -5.06
C LYS A 173 -13.57 -12.87 -4.32
N SER A 174 -14.65 -13.27 -4.96
CA SER A 174 -15.67 -14.10 -4.34
C SER A 174 -16.20 -15.15 -5.32
N LYS A 175 -16.55 -16.32 -4.80
CA LYS A 175 -17.17 -17.41 -5.57
C LYS A 175 -18.28 -18.04 -4.74
N ILE A 176 -19.51 -18.02 -5.25
CA ILE A 176 -20.61 -18.88 -4.80
C ILE A 176 -20.73 -20.03 -5.80
N THR A 177 -20.76 -21.27 -5.34
CA THR A 177 -20.86 -22.46 -6.22
C THR A 177 -21.99 -23.39 -5.79
N GLU A 178 -22.54 -24.13 -6.76
CA GLU A 178 -23.68 -25.05 -6.61
C GLU A 178 -25.01 -24.36 -6.28
N ALA A 179 -25.15 -23.07 -6.59
CA ALA A 179 -26.39 -22.35 -6.33
C ALA A 179 -27.50 -22.82 -7.28
N ILE A 180 -28.64 -23.25 -6.77
CA ILE A 180 -29.80 -23.65 -7.55
C ILE A 180 -30.68 -22.43 -7.86
N ILE A 181 -30.99 -22.21 -9.13
CA ILE A 181 -31.96 -21.20 -9.56
C ILE A 181 -33.32 -21.51 -8.94
N THR A 182 -33.78 -20.63 -8.06
CA THR A 182 -35.08 -20.77 -7.39
C THR A 182 -36.23 -20.24 -8.23
N ASP A 183 -35.96 -19.22 -9.05
CA ASP A 183 -36.96 -18.61 -9.91
C ASP A 183 -36.33 -17.86 -11.10
N THR A 184 -37.16 -17.58 -12.11
CA THR A 184 -36.79 -16.80 -13.29
C THR A 184 -37.93 -15.85 -13.65
N VAL A 185 -37.68 -14.55 -13.66
CA VAL A 185 -38.71 -13.52 -13.86
C VAL A 185 -38.30 -12.56 -14.98
N LEU A 186 -38.86 -12.77 -16.18
CA LEU A 186 -38.50 -12.01 -17.38
C LEU A 186 -38.95 -10.54 -17.31
N PHE A 187 -40.19 -10.28 -16.89
CA PHE A 187 -40.75 -8.93 -16.82
C PHE A 187 -40.41 -8.23 -15.51
N TYR A 188 -39.12 -8.00 -15.26
CA TYR A 188 -38.63 -7.26 -14.10
C TYR A 188 -37.37 -6.45 -14.44
N LYS A 189 -37.22 -5.29 -13.79
CA LYS A 189 -36.02 -4.45 -13.89
C LYS A 189 -34.97 -4.92 -12.88
N GLY A 190 -34.21 -5.95 -13.23
CA GLY A 190 -33.18 -6.49 -12.37
C GLY A 190 -32.31 -7.52 -13.09
N SER A 191 -31.38 -8.12 -12.37
CA SER A 191 -30.52 -9.16 -12.93
C SER A 191 -30.35 -10.37 -12.02
N MET A 192 -29.29 -10.48 -11.20
CA MET A 192 -29.06 -11.68 -10.38
C MET A 192 -29.49 -11.42 -8.92
N GLY A 193 -30.69 -11.87 -8.56
CA GLY A 193 -31.18 -11.86 -7.17
C GLY A 193 -30.51 -12.95 -6.34
N ILE A 194 -29.88 -12.60 -5.22
CA ILE A 194 -29.18 -13.53 -4.32
C ILE A 194 -29.62 -13.26 -2.88
N ASP A 195 -29.88 -14.30 -2.10
CA ASP A 195 -30.10 -14.20 -0.65
C ASP A 195 -29.04 -13.30 0.02
N ALA A 196 -29.49 -12.22 0.66
CA ALA A 196 -28.62 -11.24 1.30
C ALA A 196 -27.66 -11.85 2.33
N LYS A 197 -28.04 -12.93 3.04
CA LYS A 197 -27.16 -13.59 4.00
C LYS A 197 -26.04 -14.37 3.31
N ILE A 198 -26.34 -14.97 2.15
CA ILE A 198 -25.31 -15.66 1.35
C ILE A 198 -24.37 -14.64 0.72
N MET A 199 -24.89 -13.51 0.22
CA MET A 199 -24.07 -12.39 -0.27
C MET A 199 -23.11 -11.89 0.80
N GLU A 200 -23.59 -11.67 2.02
CA GLU A 200 -22.77 -11.25 3.16
C GLU A 200 -21.61 -12.23 3.42
N VAL A 201 -21.91 -13.53 3.50
CA VAL A 201 -20.89 -14.57 3.75
C VAL A 201 -19.89 -14.68 2.59
N ALA A 202 -20.36 -14.50 1.36
CA ALA A 202 -19.54 -14.49 0.15
C ALA A 202 -18.79 -13.17 -0.06
N ASN A 203 -19.00 -12.15 0.77
CA ASN A 203 -18.45 -10.81 0.57
C ASN A 203 -18.84 -10.16 -0.78
N ILE A 204 -20.08 -10.34 -1.21
CA ILE A 204 -20.66 -9.69 -2.41
C ILE A 204 -21.61 -8.58 -1.96
N LYS A 205 -21.50 -7.39 -2.54
CA LYS A 205 -22.38 -6.25 -2.24
C LYS A 205 -23.53 -6.12 -3.26
N PRO A 206 -24.69 -5.57 -2.88
CA PRO A 206 -25.70 -5.16 -3.84
C PRO A 206 -25.11 -4.17 -4.85
N GLY A 207 -25.41 -4.37 -6.14
CA GLY A 207 -24.83 -3.58 -7.24
C GLY A 207 -23.43 -4.02 -7.67
N GLU A 208 -22.79 -4.97 -6.98
CA GLU A 208 -21.48 -5.48 -7.38
C GLU A 208 -21.56 -6.28 -8.67
N LYS A 209 -20.63 -6.03 -9.59
CA LYS A 209 -20.49 -6.80 -10.84
C LYS A 209 -20.18 -8.27 -10.53
N VAL A 210 -20.96 -9.15 -11.14
CA VAL A 210 -20.82 -10.61 -11.03
C VAL A 210 -20.83 -11.27 -12.40
N HIS A 211 -20.08 -12.34 -12.53
CA HIS A 211 -20.23 -13.32 -13.60
C HIS A 211 -21.07 -14.47 -13.12
N VAL A 212 -22.16 -14.77 -13.83
CA VAL A 212 -23.04 -15.90 -13.55
C VAL A 212 -22.81 -16.96 -14.62
N LEU A 213 -22.31 -18.11 -14.19
CA LEU A 213 -22.00 -19.27 -15.02
C LEU A 213 -23.04 -20.34 -14.72
N ASN A 214 -23.73 -20.82 -15.74
CA ASN A 214 -24.72 -21.88 -15.58
C ASN A 214 -24.09 -23.24 -15.94
N TYR A 215 -24.01 -24.15 -14.97
CA TYR A 215 -23.38 -25.44 -15.15
C TYR A 215 -24.16 -26.37 -16.09
N ASP A 216 -25.48 -26.20 -16.18
CA ASP A 216 -26.34 -27.14 -16.90
C ASP A 216 -26.54 -26.80 -18.39
N ASN A 217 -26.31 -25.54 -18.79
CA ASN A 217 -26.41 -25.15 -20.21
C ASN A 217 -25.16 -24.44 -20.76
N GLY A 218 -24.13 -24.19 -19.93
CA GLY A 218 -22.88 -23.57 -20.35
C GLY A 218 -22.96 -22.04 -20.55
N GLU A 219 -24.11 -21.41 -20.34
CA GLU A 219 -24.26 -19.97 -20.49
C GLU A 219 -23.41 -19.20 -19.48
N ARG A 220 -22.90 -18.06 -19.93
CA ARG A 220 -22.09 -17.14 -19.13
C ARG A 220 -22.61 -15.74 -19.37
N LEU A 221 -22.99 -15.05 -18.30
CA LEU A 221 -23.44 -13.67 -18.38
C LEU A 221 -22.74 -12.80 -17.34
N GLU A 222 -22.47 -11.56 -17.73
CA GLU A 222 -21.97 -10.52 -16.84
C GLU A 222 -23.12 -9.62 -16.44
N THR A 223 -23.23 -9.34 -15.14
CA THR A 223 -24.28 -8.48 -14.61
C THR A 223 -23.97 -7.99 -13.20
N TYR A 224 -24.95 -7.52 -12.44
CA TYR A 224 -24.81 -7.10 -11.04
C TYR A 224 -25.71 -7.89 -10.08
N ALA A 225 -25.27 -8.03 -8.83
CA ALA A 225 -26.00 -8.70 -7.78
C ALA A 225 -27.10 -7.81 -7.17
N ILE A 226 -28.26 -8.40 -6.89
CA ILE A 226 -29.39 -7.77 -6.20
C ILE A 226 -29.64 -8.57 -4.92
N ALA A 227 -29.85 -7.88 -3.80
CA ALA A 227 -30.17 -8.53 -2.53
C ALA A 227 -31.63 -8.98 -2.48
N GLU A 228 -31.84 -10.28 -2.32
CA GLU A 228 -33.11 -10.88 -1.90
C GLU A 228 -33.25 -10.84 -0.38
N LYS A 229 -34.45 -11.12 0.12
CA LYS A 229 -34.71 -11.22 1.58
C LYS A 229 -33.67 -12.16 2.23
N PRO A 230 -33.11 -11.79 3.39
CA PRO A 230 -32.13 -12.62 4.08
C PRO A 230 -32.75 -13.97 4.49
N ASN A 231 -31.97 -15.04 4.39
CA ASN A 231 -32.37 -16.43 4.68
C ASN A 231 -33.48 -17.00 3.77
N SER A 232 -33.83 -16.31 2.68
CA SER A 232 -34.82 -16.78 1.71
C SER A 232 -34.35 -17.94 0.83
N ARG A 233 -33.04 -18.21 0.80
CA ARG A 233 -32.38 -19.21 -0.07
C ARG A 233 -32.57 -18.95 -1.57
N LYS A 234 -32.99 -17.74 -1.91
CA LYS A 234 -33.31 -17.34 -3.28
C LYS A 234 -32.06 -17.09 -4.13
N PHE A 235 -32.12 -17.62 -5.34
CA PHE A 235 -31.27 -17.28 -6.47
C PHE A 235 -32.18 -17.08 -7.68
N VAL A 236 -32.44 -15.82 -8.05
CA VAL A 236 -33.44 -15.46 -9.06
C VAL A 236 -32.79 -14.77 -10.23
N LEU A 237 -33.06 -15.26 -11.44
CA LEU A 237 -32.68 -14.56 -12.67
C LEU A 237 -33.81 -13.62 -13.10
N TYR A 238 -33.56 -12.32 -13.02
CA TYR A 238 -34.48 -11.28 -13.44
C TYR A 238 -34.14 -10.74 -14.83
N GLY A 239 -35.15 -10.19 -15.52
CA GLY A 239 -34.95 -9.47 -16.76
C GLY A 239 -34.35 -10.36 -17.85
N PRO A 240 -33.50 -9.80 -18.74
CA PRO A 240 -32.83 -10.58 -19.79
C PRO A 240 -32.00 -11.77 -19.28
N ALA A 241 -31.50 -11.72 -18.03
CA ALA A 241 -30.76 -12.83 -17.45
C ALA A 241 -31.63 -14.09 -17.28
N SER A 242 -32.96 -13.93 -17.16
CA SER A 242 -33.91 -15.05 -17.05
C SER A 242 -33.94 -15.94 -18.30
N LEU A 243 -33.48 -15.45 -19.45
CA LEU A 243 -33.36 -16.23 -20.68
C LEU A 243 -32.12 -17.13 -20.70
N LYS A 244 -31.19 -16.95 -19.75
CA LYS A 244 -29.92 -17.67 -19.66
C LYS A 244 -29.93 -18.84 -18.67
N GLY A 245 -31.07 -19.10 -18.04
CA GLY A 245 -31.24 -20.23 -17.15
C GLY A 245 -32.71 -20.56 -16.89
N LYS A 246 -32.94 -21.71 -16.27
CA LYS A 246 -34.26 -22.18 -15.86
C LYS A 246 -34.22 -22.58 -14.39
N LYS A 247 -35.36 -22.44 -13.70
CA LYS A 247 -35.53 -22.93 -12.33
C LYS A 247 -35.03 -24.39 -12.20
N GLY A 248 -34.28 -24.65 -11.14
CA GLY A 248 -33.69 -25.96 -10.86
C GLY A 248 -32.27 -26.18 -11.41
N GLN A 249 -31.78 -25.32 -12.32
CA GLN A 249 -30.39 -25.41 -12.79
C GLN A 249 -29.40 -24.81 -11.79
N ARG A 250 -28.15 -25.23 -11.89
CA ARG A 250 -27.03 -24.85 -11.02
C ARG A 250 -26.23 -23.70 -11.62
N LEU A 251 -25.85 -22.78 -10.75
CA LEU A 251 -25.06 -21.61 -11.04
C LEU A 251 -23.76 -21.61 -10.24
N CYS A 252 -22.76 -20.97 -10.83
CA CYS A 252 -21.63 -20.40 -10.14
C CYS A 252 -21.62 -18.89 -10.33
N ILE A 253 -21.52 -18.15 -9.22
CA ILE A 253 -21.47 -16.70 -9.22
C ILE A 253 -20.07 -16.30 -8.81
N LEU A 254 -19.38 -15.54 -9.65
CA LEU A 254 -18.04 -15.02 -9.41
C LEU A 254 -18.10 -13.50 -9.28
N SER A 255 -17.29 -12.92 -8.38
CA SER A 255 -16.98 -11.50 -8.41
C SER A 255 -15.48 -11.29 -8.34
N TYR A 256 -15.01 -10.16 -8.87
CA TYR A 256 -13.61 -9.84 -9.05
C TYR A 256 -13.26 -8.54 -8.33
N ALA A 257 -11.99 -8.39 -7.97
CA ALA A 257 -11.43 -7.16 -7.43
C ALA A 257 -10.24 -6.73 -8.29
N LEU A 258 -10.13 -5.42 -8.51
CA LEU A 258 -8.95 -4.83 -9.10
C LEU A 258 -7.91 -4.63 -7.99
N VAL A 259 -6.76 -5.30 -8.09
CA VAL A 259 -5.70 -5.24 -7.08
C VAL A 259 -4.34 -4.95 -7.71
N PRO A 260 -3.41 -4.28 -7.00
CA PRO A 260 -2.03 -4.17 -7.44
C PRO A 260 -1.41 -5.55 -7.67
N GLN A 261 -0.67 -5.71 -8.77
CA GLN A 261 -0.10 -6.98 -9.20
C GLN A 261 0.85 -7.59 -8.15
N ASP A 262 1.58 -6.78 -7.40
CA ASP A 262 2.47 -7.22 -6.32
C ASP A 262 1.71 -7.67 -5.06
N TYR A 263 0.46 -7.24 -4.90
CA TYR A 263 -0.40 -7.63 -3.78
C TYR A 263 -1.14 -8.96 -4.00
N THR A 264 -1.15 -9.51 -5.23
CA THR A 264 -1.94 -10.70 -5.56
C THR A 264 -1.58 -11.92 -4.71
N ILE A 265 -0.33 -12.03 -4.27
CA ILE A 265 0.15 -13.12 -3.40
C ILE A 265 -0.55 -13.15 -2.02
N HIS A 266 -1.09 -12.02 -1.59
CA HIS A 266 -1.79 -11.86 -0.31
C HIS A 266 -3.31 -11.97 -0.47
N PHE A 267 -3.81 -11.98 -1.70
CA PHE A 267 -5.24 -11.97 -1.98
C PHE A 267 -5.82 -13.38 -1.96
N LYS A 268 -6.72 -13.66 -1.01
CA LYS A 268 -7.41 -14.96 -0.88
C LYS A 268 -8.89 -14.82 -1.21
N PRO A 269 -9.42 -15.53 -2.23
CA PRO A 269 -10.83 -15.45 -2.58
C PRO A 269 -11.73 -16.02 -1.48
N ARG A 270 -12.92 -15.43 -1.31
CA ARG A 270 -13.97 -15.96 -0.45
C ARG A 270 -14.83 -16.95 -1.23
N ILE A 271 -14.77 -18.24 -0.87
CA ILE A 271 -15.47 -19.30 -1.60
C ILE A 271 -16.58 -19.89 -0.73
N VAL A 272 -17.83 -19.78 -1.19
CA VAL A 272 -19.03 -20.31 -0.54
C VAL A 272 -19.59 -21.46 -1.38
N LEU A 273 -19.58 -22.66 -0.80
CA LEU A 273 -20.19 -23.86 -1.38
C LEU A 273 -21.59 -24.03 -0.80
N LEU A 274 -22.59 -24.14 -1.68
CA LEU A 274 -23.96 -24.43 -1.31
C LEU A 274 -24.30 -25.91 -1.49
N ASP A 275 -25.40 -26.35 -0.87
CA ASP A 275 -26.06 -27.62 -1.15
C ASP A 275 -27.25 -27.46 -2.10
N THR A 276 -27.95 -28.56 -2.39
CA THR A 276 -29.11 -28.58 -3.32
C THR A 276 -30.33 -27.79 -2.82
N LYS A 277 -30.32 -27.31 -1.57
CA LYS A 277 -31.35 -26.45 -0.98
C LYS A 277 -30.84 -25.01 -0.81
N ASN A 278 -29.71 -24.65 -1.43
CA ASN A 278 -29.02 -23.38 -1.27
C ASN A 278 -28.60 -23.07 0.17
N CYS A 279 -28.42 -24.08 1.01
CA CYS A 279 -27.83 -23.91 2.32
C CYS A 279 -26.30 -23.89 2.21
N ILE A 280 -25.65 -23.07 3.04
CA ILE A 280 -24.19 -22.97 3.07
C ILE A 280 -23.63 -24.26 3.65
N LYS A 281 -22.92 -25.04 2.83
CA LYS A 281 -22.25 -26.27 3.23
C LYS A 281 -20.82 -26.00 3.72
N LYS A 282 -20.13 -25.07 3.08
CA LYS A 282 -18.74 -24.73 3.42
C LYS A 282 -18.39 -23.30 3.01
N VAL A 283 -17.53 -22.67 3.81
CA VAL A 283 -16.90 -21.39 3.48
C VAL A 283 -15.38 -21.59 3.54
N LYS A 284 -14.66 -21.11 2.53
CA LYS A 284 -13.20 -21.04 2.49
C LYS A 284 -12.76 -19.61 2.23
#